data_AF-A0A7X8GES3-F1
#
_entry.id   AF-A0A7X8GES3-F1
#
_cell.length_a   1.000
_cell.length_b   1.000
_cell.length_c   1.000
_cell.angle_alpha   90.00
_cell.angle_beta   90.00
_cell.angle_gamma   90.00
#
_symmetry.space_group_name_H-M   'P 1'
#
loop_
_entity.id
_entity.type
_entity.pdbx_description
1 polymer ?
#
loop_
_entity_poly.entity_id
_entity_poly.type
_entity_poly.pdbx_seq_one_letter_code
_entity_poly.pdbx_strand_id
1 'polypeptide(L)'
;FTPELATGIWVGGDERSIRFRSFRYGQGARMALPMFAYYMKDVIADSTNLGYHPAIDFEKPHSVKSRSFCDDQIVRRYGVTEHSNVPDEQVTDQSMFD
;
A
#
# COMPACT_ATOMS: atom_id res chain seq x y z
N PHE A 1 -6.66 6.98 1.45
CA PHE A 1 -6.19 7.19 2.84
C PHE A 1 -5.16 8.30 2.79
N THR A 2 -5.04 9.12 3.83
CA THR A 2 -4.06 10.22 3.94
C THR A 2 -3.31 10.05 5.26
N PRO A 3 -2.03 10.46 5.38
CA PRO A 3 -1.28 10.36 6.64
C PRO A 3 -1.94 11.01 7.84
N GLU A 4 -2.77 12.02 7.61
CA GLU A 4 -3.38 12.84 8.66
C GLU A 4 -4.71 12.28 9.18
N LEU A 5 -5.30 11.30 8.49
CA LEU A 5 -6.63 10.77 8.81
C LEU A 5 -6.64 9.25 8.79
N ALA A 6 -6.97 8.67 9.93
CA ALA A 6 -7.27 7.25 10.09
C ALA A 6 -8.76 7.05 10.40
N THR A 7 -9.40 6.15 9.67
CA THR A 7 -10.81 5.78 9.88
C THR A 7 -10.94 4.27 9.93
N GLY A 8 -11.59 3.77 10.97
CA GLY A 8 -12.02 2.37 11.07
C GLY A 8 -13.53 2.26 10.90
N ILE A 9 -13.99 1.24 10.18
CA ILE A 9 -15.41 0.92 10.04
C ILE A 9 -15.64 -0.53 10.42
N TRP A 10 -16.64 -0.74 11.27
CA TRP A 10 -17.05 -2.05 11.73
C TRP A 10 -18.54 -2.26 11.46
N VAL A 11 -18.91 -3.50 11.14
CA VAL A 11 -20.30 -3.91 10.92
C VAL A 11 -20.54 -5.23 11.64
N GLY A 12 -21.54 -5.27 12.50
CA GLY A 12 -21.98 -6.48 13.21
C GLY A 12 -23.29 -6.25 13.94
N GLY A 13 -23.85 -7.34 14.48
CA GLY A 13 -25.00 -7.30 15.36
C GLY A 13 -24.56 -7.16 16.82
N ASP A 14 -25.40 -6.55 17.65
CA ASP A 14 -25.18 -6.44 19.10
C ASP A 14 -25.33 -7.81 19.79
N GLU A 15 -26.36 -8.55 19.38
CA GLU A 15 -26.63 -9.91 19.85
C GLU A 15 -25.71 -10.93 19.16
N ARG A 16 -24.95 -11.69 19.96
CA ARG A 16 -23.93 -12.64 19.48
C ARG A 16 -24.50 -13.82 18.70
N SER A 17 -25.76 -14.19 18.95
CA SER A 17 -26.43 -15.26 18.20
C SER A 17 -26.76 -14.87 16.75
N ILE A 18 -26.80 -13.58 16.43
CA ILE A 18 -27.04 -13.08 15.08
C ILE A 18 -25.73 -13.12 14.28
N ARG A 19 -25.76 -13.77 13.12
CA ARG A 19 -24.60 -13.87 12.23
C ARG A 19 -24.99 -13.84 10.77
N PHE A 20 -24.07 -13.38 9.94
CA PHE A 20 -24.20 -13.47 8.49
C PHE A 20 -24.32 -14.94 8.06
N ARG A 21 -25.23 -15.21 7.13
CA ARG A 21 -25.51 -16.57 6.64
C ARG A 21 -24.31 -17.24 5.97
N SER A 22 -23.41 -16.45 5.39
CA SER A 22 -22.18 -16.95 4.76
C SER A 22 -21.09 -15.89 4.72
N PHE A 23 -19.84 -16.34 4.56
CA PHE A 23 -18.68 -15.46 4.36
C PHE A 23 -18.87 -14.49 3.19
N ARG A 24 -19.46 -14.98 2.08
CA ARG A 24 -19.73 -14.16 0.88
C ARG A 24 -20.50 -12.88 1.21
N TYR A 25 -21.40 -12.93 2.20
CA TYR A 25 -22.15 -11.76 2.64
C TYR A 25 -21.54 -11.07 3.85
N GLY A 26 -20.91 -11.80 4.78
CA GLY A 26 -20.39 -11.24 6.03
C GLY A 26 -18.97 -10.68 5.96
N GLN A 27 -18.26 -10.87 4.85
CA GLN A 27 -16.90 -10.38 4.71
C GLN A 27 -16.85 -8.84 4.67
N GLY A 28 -15.81 -8.25 5.27
CA GLY A 28 -15.70 -6.81 5.50
C GLY A 28 -15.66 -5.95 4.22
N ALA A 29 -15.05 -6.42 3.14
CA ALA A 29 -15.08 -5.75 1.84
C ALA A 29 -16.46 -5.73 1.17
N ARG A 30 -17.43 -6.54 1.61
CA ARG A 30 -18.82 -6.46 1.16
C ARG A 30 -19.69 -5.63 2.09
N MET A 31 -19.46 -5.74 3.39
CA MET A 31 -20.25 -5.02 4.38
C MET A 31 -19.69 -3.62 4.66
N ALA A 32 -18.45 -3.50 5.15
CA ALA A 32 -17.89 -2.23 5.62
C ALA A 32 -17.37 -1.32 4.49
N LEU A 33 -16.81 -1.89 3.42
CA LEU A 33 -16.17 -1.11 2.35
C LEU A 33 -17.13 -0.15 1.60
N PRO A 34 -18.38 -0.51 1.27
CA PRO A 34 -19.31 0.44 0.68
C PRO A 34 -19.59 1.65 1.58
N MET A 35 -19.78 1.45 2.89
CA MET A 35 -19.95 2.55 3.83
C MET A 35 -18.68 3.41 3.91
N PHE A 36 -17.51 2.79 3.92
CA PHE A 36 -16.23 3.50 3.85
C PHE A 36 -16.14 4.36 2.60
N ALA A 37 -16.54 3.84 1.45
CA ALA A 37 -16.48 4.57 0.18
C ALA A 37 -17.37 5.81 0.18
N TYR A 38 -18.59 5.74 0.73
CA TYR A 38 -19.46 6.91 0.84
C TYR A 38 -18.92 7.92 1.86
N TYR A 39 -18.57 7.46 3.05
CA TYR A 39 -17.96 8.31 4.09
C TYR A 39 -16.73 9.06 3.57
N MET A 40 -15.80 8.36 2.90
CA MET A 40 -14.58 8.98 2.40
C MET A 40 -14.84 9.96 1.25
N LYS A 41 -15.87 9.74 0.42
CA LYS A 41 -16.25 10.72 -0.61
C LYS A 41 -16.66 12.05 0.02
N ASP A 42 -17.48 11.99 1.05
CA ASP A 42 -17.96 13.19 1.74
C ASP A 42 -16.82 13.88 2.50
N VAL A 43 -15.98 13.10 3.19
CA VAL A 43 -14.82 13.62 3.94
C VAL A 43 -13.77 14.26 3.03
N ILE A 44 -13.52 13.70 1.84
CA ILE A 44 -12.61 14.30 0.85
C ILE A 44 -13.20 15.58 0.29
N ALA A 45 -14.50 15.60 -0.02
CA ALA A 45 -15.19 16.78 -0.52
C ALA A 45 -15.15 17.96 0.48
N ASP A 46 -15.17 17.65 1.78
CA ASP A 46 -15.13 18.64 2.87
C ASP A 46 -13.73 18.89 3.46
N SER A 47 -12.67 18.42 2.79
CA SER A 47 -11.29 18.47 3.31
C SER A 47 -10.83 19.86 3.76
N THR A 48 -11.24 20.92 3.05
CA THR A 48 -10.91 22.32 3.40
C THR A 48 -11.49 22.73 4.76
N ASN A 49 -12.71 22.31 5.09
CA ASN A 49 -13.36 22.66 6.35
C ASN A 49 -12.88 21.77 7.51
N LEU A 50 -12.52 20.52 7.21
CA LEU A 50 -11.97 19.57 8.17
C LEU A 50 -10.48 19.81 8.47
N GLY A 51 -9.80 20.66 7.69
CA GLY A 51 -8.44 21.12 7.97
C GLY A 51 -7.35 20.08 7.73
N TYR A 52 -7.54 19.16 6.77
CA TYR A 52 -6.52 18.17 6.38
C TYR A 52 -6.33 18.17 4.86
N HIS A 53 -5.21 17.63 4.40
CA HIS A 53 -4.87 17.61 2.98
C HIS A 53 -4.93 16.17 2.42
N PRO A 54 -5.86 15.88 1.50
CA PRO A 54 -6.00 14.53 0.94
C PRO A 54 -4.86 14.13 -0.01
N ALA A 55 -4.05 15.09 -0.47
CA ALA A 55 -2.95 14.87 -1.42
C ALA A 55 -1.58 14.67 -0.76
N ILE A 56 -1.49 14.69 0.58
CA ILE A 56 -0.24 14.40 1.28
C ILE A 56 0.03 12.90 1.24
N ASP A 57 1.25 12.52 0.90
CA ASP A 57 1.74 11.14 0.93
C ASP A 57 2.56 10.87 2.19
N PHE A 58 2.67 9.59 2.55
CA PHE A 58 3.53 9.19 3.66
C PHE A 58 5.01 9.45 3.33
N GLU A 59 5.68 10.20 4.20
CA GLU A 59 7.12 10.38 4.11
C GLU A 59 7.85 9.08 4.44
N LYS A 60 8.82 8.74 3.59
CA LYS A 60 9.66 7.57 3.81
C LYS A 60 10.61 7.82 4.99
N PRO A 61 10.66 6.94 6.00
CA PRO A 61 11.58 7.11 7.12
C PRO A 61 13.05 6.95 6.68
N HIS A 62 13.93 7.81 7.22
CA HIS A 62 15.36 7.83 6.90
C HIS A 62 16.08 6.49 7.16
N SER A 63 15.58 5.68 8.09
CA SER A 63 16.15 4.38 8.45
C SER A 63 15.85 3.26 7.44
N VAL A 64 14.91 3.46 6.51
CA VAL A 64 14.50 2.43 5.55
C VAL A 64 15.23 2.65 4.22
N LYS A 65 16.15 1.72 3.89
CA LYS A 65 16.80 1.69 2.58
C LYS A 65 15.81 1.17 1.52
N SER A 66 15.66 1.90 0.42
CA SER A 66 14.91 1.39 -0.74
C SER A 66 15.83 0.46 -1.49
N ARG A 67 15.65 -0.85 -1.29
CA ARG A 67 16.26 -1.85 -2.15
C ARG A 67 15.20 -2.28 -3.13
N SER A 68 15.45 -2.15 -4.44
CA SER A 68 14.61 -2.86 -5.39
C SER A 68 14.97 -4.35 -5.32
N PHE A 69 13.99 -5.22 -5.57
CA PHE A 69 14.25 -6.66 -5.62
C PHE A 69 15.32 -7.01 -6.66
N CYS A 70 15.37 -6.25 -7.76
CA CYS A 70 16.36 -6.42 -8.82
C CYS A 70 17.78 -6.04 -8.36
N ASP A 71 17.93 -4.99 -7.54
CA ASP A 71 19.23 -4.59 -7.00
C ASP A 71 19.80 -5.70 -6.11
N ASP A 72 18.96 -6.34 -5.27
CA ASP A 72 19.40 -7.42 -4.38
C ASP A 72 19.86 -8.66 -5.18
N GLN A 73 19.29 -8.92 -6.36
CA GLN A 73 19.75 -10.00 -7.26
C GLN A 73 21.11 -9.66 -7.88
N ILE A 74 21.35 -8.41 -8.27
CA ILE A 74 22.63 -7.96 -8.83
C ILE A 74 23.73 -8.05 -7.76
N VAL A 75 23.47 -7.58 -6.54
CA VAL A 75 24.42 -7.69 -5.42
C VAL A 75 24.72 -9.15 -5.08
N ARG A 76 23.71 -10.03 -5.05
CA ARG A 76 23.91 -11.46 -4.78
C ARG A 76 24.66 -12.19 -5.89
N ARG A 77 24.40 -11.87 -7.15
CA ARG A 77 25.00 -12.56 -8.31
C ARG A 77 26.39 -12.03 -8.65
N TYR A 78 26.65 -10.73 -8.45
CA TYR A 78 27.88 -10.07 -8.91
C TYR A 78 28.69 -9.39 -7.79
N GLY A 79 28.21 -9.37 -6.55
CA GLY A 79 28.96 -8.83 -5.41
C GLY A 79 29.19 -7.32 -5.42
N VAL A 80 28.43 -6.56 -6.21
CA VAL A 80 28.61 -5.11 -6.37
C VAL A 80 27.88 -4.35 -5.26
N THR A 81 28.58 -3.45 -4.56
CA THR A 81 27.97 -2.51 -3.58
C THR A 81 27.64 -1.17 -4.25
N GLU A 82 26.52 -0.56 -3.84
CA GLU A 82 25.75 0.57 -4.43
C GLU A 82 26.50 1.87 -4.87
N HIS A 83 27.84 1.94 -4.88
CA HIS A 83 28.59 3.15 -5.24
C HIS A 83 29.61 3.00 -6.39
N SER A 84 29.62 1.91 -7.15
CA SER A 84 30.36 1.89 -8.41
C SER A 84 29.45 2.33 -9.55
N ASN A 85 29.78 3.45 -10.20
CA ASN A 85 29.28 3.77 -11.55
C ASN A 85 29.59 2.57 -12.47
N VAL A 86 28.58 1.76 -12.77
CA VAL A 86 28.70 0.68 -13.75
C VAL A 86 28.43 1.33 -15.11
N PRO A 87 29.40 1.35 -16.05
CA PRO A 87 29.14 1.81 -17.41
C PRO A 87 28.18 0.83 -18.09
N ASP A 88 27.24 1.35 -18.89
CA ASP A 88 26.18 0.61 -19.60
C ASP A 88 26.69 -0.50 -20.55
N GLU A 89 28.00 -0.70 -20.67
CA GLU A 89 28.65 -1.60 -21.63
C GLU A 89 28.72 -3.07 -21.17
N GLN A 90 28.37 -3.39 -19.92
CA GLN A 90 28.47 -4.77 -19.37
C GLN A 90 27.13 -5.52 -19.30
N VAL A 91 26.02 -4.93 -19.76
CA VAL A 91 24.74 -5.64 -19.88
C VAL A 91 24.64 -6.26 -21.28
N THR A 92 25.47 -7.26 -21.57
CA THR A 92 25.19 -8.16 -22.69
C THR A 92 24.37 -9.35 -22.15
N ASP A 93 23.07 -9.32 -22.46
CA ASP A 93 22.11 -10.37 -22.15
C ASP A 93 22.34 -11.59 -23.04
N GLN A 94 23.41 -12.34 -22.78
CA GLN A 94 23.74 -13.56 -23.52
C GLN A 94 23.31 -14.84 -22.79
N SER A 95 22.60 -14.75 -21.66
CA SER A 95 22.19 -15.94 -20.89
C SER A 95 20.67 -16.16 -20.81
N MET A 96 19.87 -15.44 -21.62
CA MET A 96 18.42 -15.67 -21.68
C MET A 96 18.02 -16.73 -22.73
N PHE A 97 18.94 -17.16 -23.59
CA PHE A 97 18.72 -18.22 -24.58
C PHE A 97 19.86 -19.24 -24.55
N ASP A 98 19.98 -19.97 -23.44
CA ASP A 98 20.51 -21.34 -23.36
C ASP A 98 19.75 -22.09 -22.26
#